data_AF-A0A7S2M9Y7-F1
#
_entry.id   AF-A0A7S2M9Y7-F1
#
_cell.length_a   1.000
_cell.length_b   1.000
_cell.length_c   1.000
_cell.angle_alpha   90.00
_cell.angle_beta   90.00
_cell.angle_gamma   90.00
#
_symmetry.space_group_name_H-M   'P 1'
#
loop_
_entity.id
_entity.type
_entity.pdbx_description
1 polymer ?
#
loop_
_entity_poly.entity_id
_entity_poly.type
_entity_poly.pdbx_seq_one_letter_code
_entity_poly.pdbx_strand_id
1 'polypeptide(L)'
;QEYLYHARSVMKAWTHWNSRNTLGYRRDARLTVEVIFKRVLYVITHEETTTADAAEISELRPMLVSLVNIIIDAWANGNDVNEEAVAHTEGWLHFLQTGEMMDEIEEEKSLVVIGPDEESYRGVVKAYIRTQKRIYLEKALTLLEEMSSSSNHPNTIYPSTLTYNLVLYGLANAQPSSKKNAEIAENLLQKKMISSSQEENCVPDSNSFRQVISAWTKTGSRYAIEKTDEILNQILNDFPNIDPDASTFNAIMTLNLRLGRVEDAISVFNKMVAMHESERIGTQPD
;
A
#
# COMPACT_ATOMS: atom_id res chain seq x y z
N GLN A 1 10.11 22.95 -16.98
CA GLN A 1 10.41 21.50 -16.85
C GLN A 1 11.71 21.19 -16.09
N GLU A 2 12.86 21.76 -16.46
CA GLU A 2 14.14 21.50 -15.73
C GLU A 2 14.06 21.81 -14.24
N TYR A 3 13.40 22.92 -13.86
CA TYR A 3 13.18 23.28 -12.46
C TYR A 3 12.45 22.19 -11.66
N LEU A 4 11.41 21.58 -12.24
CA LEU A 4 10.66 20.48 -11.62
C LEU A 4 11.51 19.21 -11.47
N TYR A 5 12.37 18.93 -12.46
CA TYR A 5 13.29 17.80 -12.39
C TYR A 5 14.32 17.97 -11.25
N HIS A 6 14.85 19.18 -11.08
CA HIS A 6 15.73 19.51 -9.96
C HIS A 6 14.99 19.39 -8.62
N ALA A 7 13.78 19.96 -8.51
CA ALA A 7 12.94 19.84 -7.32
C ALA A 7 12.68 18.37 -6.95
N ARG A 8 12.31 17.54 -7.93
CA ARG A 8 12.11 16.09 -7.73
C ARG A 8 13.36 15.40 -7.21
N SER A 9 14.51 15.71 -7.79
CA SER A 9 15.80 15.12 -7.40
C SER A 9 16.18 15.50 -5.97
N VAL A 10 15.98 16.78 -5.61
CA VAL A 10 16.22 17.30 -4.26
C VAL A 10 15.26 16.64 -3.26
N MET A 11 13.96 16.59 -3.56
CA MET A 11 12.98 15.97 -2.66
C MET A 11 13.28 14.49 -2.41
N LYS A 12 13.61 13.71 -3.46
CA LYS A 12 14.04 12.29 -3.30
C LYS A 12 15.30 12.15 -2.46
N ALA A 13 16.29 13.02 -2.63
CA ALA A 13 17.51 12.99 -1.84
C ALA A 13 17.21 13.27 -0.35
N TRP A 14 16.34 14.24 -0.07
CA TRP A 14 15.93 14.59 1.29
C TRP A 14 15.14 13.48 1.99
N THR A 15 14.19 12.83 1.30
CA THR A 15 13.43 11.71 1.90
C THR A 15 14.34 10.51 2.18
N HIS A 16 15.28 10.22 1.29
CA HIS A 16 16.26 9.14 1.49
C HIS A 16 17.30 9.44 2.58
N TRP A 17 17.73 10.69 2.71
CA TRP A 17 18.65 11.10 3.79
C TRP A 17 18.01 10.95 5.17
N ASN A 18 16.73 11.30 5.29
CA ASN A 18 16.02 11.26 6.57
C ASN A 18 15.71 9.84 7.05
N SER A 19 15.49 8.87 6.14
CA SER A 19 15.27 7.47 6.53
C SER A 19 16.52 6.81 7.14
N ARG A 20 17.70 7.42 6.98
CA ARG A 20 18.99 6.89 7.45
C ARG A 20 19.57 7.59 8.66
N ASN A 21 19.08 8.77 9.04
CA ASN A 21 19.68 9.58 10.11
C ASN A 21 18.82 9.56 11.40
N THR A 22 19.41 9.01 12.46
CA THR A 22 18.90 8.94 13.84
C THR A 22 19.34 10.13 14.71
N LEU A 23 20.01 11.14 14.14
CA LEU A 23 20.61 12.24 14.88
C LEU A 23 19.63 13.41 15.01
N GLY A 24 19.30 13.78 16.25
CA GLY A 24 18.21 14.66 16.68
C GLY A 24 18.26 16.14 16.27
N TYR A 25 18.85 16.50 15.13
CA TYR A 25 18.72 17.85 14.55
C TYR A 25 17.49 17.88 13.61
N ARG A 26 16.34 18.23 14.19
CA ARG A 26 15.01 18.23 13.56
C ARG A 26 14.86 19.38 12.56
N ARG A 27 15.13 19.13 11.29
CA ARG A 27 14.19 19.57 10.25
C ARG A 27 13.55 18.33 9.69
N ASP A 28 12.26 18.18 9.96
CA ASP A 28 11.49 17.06 9.46
C ASP A 28 11.54 17.10 7.93
N ALA A 29 12.14 16.09 7.30
CA ALA A 29 12.22 16.07 5.85
C ALA A 29 10.83 16.06 5.21
N ARG A 30 9.81 15.57 5.94
CA ARG A 30 8.40 15.59 5.53
C ARG A 30 7.93 17.03 5.28
N LEU A 31 8.15 17.92 6.24
CA LEU A 31 7.83 19.35 6.10
C LEU A 31 8.73 20.05 5.07
N THR A 32 9.99 19.62 4.95
CA THR A 32 10.92 20.22 3.99
C THR A 32 10.49 19.97 2.55
N VAL A 33 10.06 18.75 2.22
CA VAL A 33 9.58 18.43 0.87
C VAL A 33 8.26 19.14 0.53
N GLU A 34 7.39 19.36 1.53
CA GLU A 34 6.19 20.19 1.35
C GLU A 34 6.52 21.65 1.03
N VAL A 35 7.44 22.26 1.78
CA VAL A 35 7.87 23.65 1.52
C VAL A 35 8.49 23.79 0.14
N ILE A 36 9.30 22.82 -0.30
CA ILE A 36 9.85 22.81 -1.65
C ILE A 36 8.72 22.78 -2.69
N PHE A 37 7.73 21.91 -2.51
CA PHE A 37 6.61 21.81 -3.44
C PHE A 37 5.70 23.06 -3.43
N LYS A 38 5.40 23.64 -2.27
CA LYS A 38 4.68 24.92 -2.19
C LYS A 38 5.42 26.04 -2.92
N ARG A 39 6.75 26.09 -2.81
CA ARG A 39 7.56 27.04 -3.60
C ARG A 39 7.51 26.74 -5.10
N VAL A 40 7.49 25.48 -5.49
CA VAL A 40 7.31 25.07 -6.89
C VAL A 40 5.96 25.57 -7.42
N LEU A 41 4.88 25.35 -6.69
CA LEU A 41 3.55 25.83 -7.07
C LEU A 41 3.52 27.36 -7.19
N TYR A 42 4.09 28.07 -6.22
CA TYR A 42 4.19 29.54 -6.25
C TYR A 42 4.89 30.05 -7.52
N VAL A 43 6.01 29.45 -7.92
CA VAL A 43 6.74 29.85 -9.13
C VAL A 43 5.89 29.63 -10.39
N ILE A 44 5.21 28.49 -10.48
CA ILE A 44 4.30 28.16 -11.59
C ILE A 44 3.11 29.13 -11.66
N THR A 45 2.58 29.57 -10.52
CA THR A 45 1.37 30.40 -10.47
C THR A 45 1.63 31.91 -10.54
N HIS A 46 2.77 32.39 -10.04
CA HIS A 46 3.05 33.82 -9.83
C HIS A 46 4.22 34.40 -10.64
N GLU A 47 5.28 33.62 -10.94
CA GLU A 47 6.48 34.16 -11.61
C GLU A 47 6.44 34.00 -13.15
N GLU A 48 5.69 33.03 -13.68
CA GLU A 48 5.45 32.88 -15.13
C GLU A 48 4.17 33.60 -15.58
N THR A 49 4.24 34.93 -15.72
CA THR A 49 3.19 35.71 -16.41
C THR A 49 3.26 35.53 -17.91
N THR A 50 2.46 34.62 -18.45
CA THR A 50 1.66 34.74 -19.68
C THR A 50 0.82 33.49 -19.72
N THR A 51 -0.50 33.60 -19.52
CA THR A 51 -1.52 32.57 -19.83
C THR A 51 -0.92 31.21 -20.15
N ALA A 52 -0.43 30.48 -19.13
CA ALA A 52 -0.02 29.10 -19.36
C ALA A 52 -1.28 28.40 -19.80
N ASP A 53 -1.39 28.11 -21.10
CA ASP A 53 -2.58 27.51 -21.66
C ASP A 53 -2.79 26.20 -20.91
N ALA A 54 -4.05 25.78 -20.74
CA ALA A 54 -4.36 24.51 -20.06
C ALA A 54 -3.57 23.31 -20.63
N ALA A 55 -3.10 23.42 -21.88
CA ALA A 55 -2.19 22.50 -22.54
C ALA A 55 -0.80 22.42 -21.88
N GLU A 56 -0.16 23.54 -21.54
CA GLU A 56 1.17 23.56 -20.90
C GLU A 56 1.11 22.97 -19.48
N ILE A 57 0.05 23.27 -18.73
CA ILE A 57 -0.15 22.71 -17.39
C ILE A 57 -0.42 21.20 -17.47
N SER A 58 -1.13 20.75 -18.51
CA SER A 58 -1.35 19.33 -18.79
C SER A 58 -0.03 18.58 -19.04
N GLU A 59 0.94 19.20 -19.72
CA GLU A 59 2.28 18.60 -19.91
C GLU A 59 3.09 18.48 -18.61
N LEU A 60 2.86 19.38 -17.65
CA LEU A 60 3.53 19.33 -16.34
C LEU A 60 2.87 18.34 -15.36
N ARG A 61 1.63 17.92 -15.62
CA ARG A 61 0.83 17.05 -14.75
C ARG A 61 1.59 15.82 -14.23
N PRO A 62 2.25 14.98 -15.06
CA PRO A 62 2.93 13.78 -14.56
C PRO A 62 4.06 14.09 -13.57
N MET A 63 4.75 15.22 -13.78
CA MET A 63 5.82 15.65 -12.88
C MET A 63 5.25 16.16 -11.56
N LEU A 64 4.15 16.91 -11.59
CA LEU A 64 3.47 17.38 -10.39
C LEU A 64 2.92 16.22 -9.55
N VAL A 65 2.27 15.23 -10.17
CA VAL A 65 1.85 13.99 -9.48
C VAL A 65 3.05 13.32 -8.81
N SER A 66 4.17 13.18 -9.54
CA SER A 66 5.37 12.57 -8.96
C SER A 66 5.94 13.35 -7.78
N LEU A 67 5.84 14.67 -7.74
CA LEU A 67 6.29 15.49 -6.59
C LEU A 67 5.37 15.25 -5.39
N VAL A 68 4.05 15.24 -5.59
CA VAL A 68 3.09 14.97 -4.51
C VAL A 68 3.23 13.54 -3.99
N ASN A 69 3.44 12.55 -4.86
CA ASN A 69 3.70 11.16 -4.44
C ASN A 69 4.94 11.05 -3.55
N ILE A 70 5.98 11.86 -3.79
CA ILE A 70 7.16 11.91 -2.90
C ILE A 70 6.77 12.44 -1.51
N ILE A 71 5.89 13.43 -1.43
CA ILE A 71 5.41 13.98 -0.17
C ILE A 71 4.57 12.93 0.57
N ILE A 72 3.59 12.32 -0.10
CA ILE A 72 2.75 11.28 0.48
C ILE A 72 3.62 10.12 0.99
N ASP A 73 4.58 9.64 0.20
CA ASP A 73 5.49 8.56 0.62
C ASP A 73 6.41 8.99 1.78
N ALA A 74 6.85 10.25 1.84
CA ALA A 74 7.62 10.77 2.97
C ALA A 74 6.85 10.71 4.29
N TRP A 75 5.57 11.10 4.27
CA TRP A 75 4.69 10.99 5.43
C TRP A 75 4.35 9.54 5.78
N ALA A 76 4.06 8.71 4.77
CA ALA A 76 3.75 7.30 4.94
C ALA A 76 4.94 6.46 5.44
N ASN A 77 6.19 6.85 5.15
CA ASN A 77 7.40 6.16 5.61
C ASN A 77 8.01 6.74 6.89
N GLY A 78 7.40 7.75 7.49
CA GLY A 78 7.90 8.36 8.73
C GLY A 78 8.15 7.33 9.84
N ASN A 79 9.11 7.62 10.72
CA ASN A 79 9.43 6.77 11.87
C ASN A 79 8.21 6.57 12.78
N ASP A 80 7.38 7.60 12.91
CA ASP A 80 6.10 7.56 13.60
C ASP A 80 5.00 8.06 12.66
N VAL A 81 4.08 7.16 12.29
CA VAL A 81 2.93 7.44 11.42
C VAL A 81 1.71 7.61 12.33
N ASN A 82 1.50 8.86 12.74
CA ASN A 82 0.41 9.29 13.60
C ASN A 82 -0.74 9.91 12.79
N GLU A 83 -1.75 10.44 13.48
CA GLU A 83 -2.94 11.05 12.85
C GLU A 83 -2.58 12.30 12.03
N GLU A 84 -1.54 13.03 12.44
CA GLU A 84 -0.98 14.16 11.68
C GLU A 84 -0.39 13.67 10.35
N ALA A 85 0.43 12.63 10.36
CA ALA A 85 0.96 12.05 9.13
C ALA A 85 -0.16 11.60 8.18
N VAL A 86 -1.23 11.01 8.74
CA VAL A 86 -2.41 10.64 7.96
C VAL A 86 -3.10 11.87 7.37
N ALA A 87 -3.34 12.92 8.16
CA ALA A 87 -3.97 14.15 7.69
C ALA A 87 -3.20 14.79 6.52
N HIS A 88 -1.87 14.83 6.60
CA HIS A 88 -1.02 15.27 5.50
C HIS A 88 -1.16 14.37 4.27
N THR A 89 -1.15 13.05 4.41
CA THR A 89 -1.36 12.16 3.24
C THR A 89 -2.75 12.31 2.62
N GLU A 90 -3.81 12.45 3.44
CA GLU A 90 -5.19 12.64 2.99
C GLU A 90 -5.35 13.96 2.26
N GLY A 91 -4.83 15.06 2.79
CA GLY A 91 -5.00 16.35 2.14
C GLY A 91 -4.14 16.53 0.88
N TRP A 92 -2.99 15.85 0.75
CA TRP A 92 -2.25 15.85 -0.51
C TRP A 92 -2.93 15.01 -1.58
N LEU A 93 -3.61 13.93 -1.20
CA LEU A 93 -4.51 13.20 -2.10
C LEU A 93 -5.71 14.08 -2.50
N HIS A 94 -6.29 14.82 -1.54
CA HIS A 94 -7.35 15.78 -1.81
C HIS A 94 -6.90 16.87 -2.79
N PHE A 95 -5.72 17.45 -2.60
CA PHE A 95 -5.12 18.40 -3.54
C PHE A 95 -5.01 17.81 -4.95
N LEU A 96 -4.61 16.55 -5.11
CA LEU A 96 -4.57 15.91 -6.43
C LEU A 96 -5.97 15.75 -7.05
N GLN A 97 -7.02 15.59 -6.23
CA GLN A 97 -8.41 15.42 -6.65
C GLN A 97 -9.10 16.75 -7.00
N THR A 98 -8.90 17.79 -6.18
CA THR A 98 -9.65 19.06 -6.27
C THR A 98 -8.80 20.24 -6.77
N GLY A 99 -7.48 20.15 -6.65
CA GLY A 99 -6.55 21.26 -6.87
C GLY A 99 -6.49 22.25 -5.70
N GLU A 100 -7.17 21.97 -4.58
CA GLU A 100 -7.22 22.85 -3.40
C GLU A 100 -6.08 22.54 -2.42
N MET A 101 -5.36 23.59 -2.00
CA MET A 101 -4.22 23.48 -1.08
C MET A 101 -4.67 23.36 0.38
N MET A 102 -3.93 22.57 1.17
CA MET A 102 -4.10 22.55 2.63
C MET A 102 -3.64 23.89 3.25
N ASP A 103 -4.56 24.51 4.00
CA ASP A 103 -4.37 25.67 4.87
C ASP A 103 -4.21 27.06 4.21
N GLU A 104 -4.58 27.24 2.94
CA GLU A 104 -4.50 28.54 2.26
C GLU A 104 -5.89 29.18 2.06
N ILE A 105 -5.98 30.46 2.45
CA ILE A 105 -7.20 31.29 2.42
C ILE A 105 -7.58 31.56 0.96
N GLU A 106 -8.81 31.18 0.60
CA GLU A 106 -9.70 31.43 -0.56
C GLU A 106 -9.31 32.33 -1.78
N GLU A 107 -8.17 33.02 -1.84
CA GLU A 107 -7.88 34.01 -2.90
C GLU A 107 -6.85 33.57 -3.96
N GLU A 108 -6.13 32.46 -3.80
CA GLU A 108 -5.19 31.97 -4.81
C GLU A 108 -5.81 30.92 -5.74
N LYS A 109 -5.68 31.17 -7.05
CA LYS A 109 -6.29 30.42 -8.16
C LYS A 109 -6.23 28.90 -7.97
N SER A 110 -7.40 28.26 -8.06
CA SER A 110 -7.55 26.81 -8.27
C SER A 110 -6.60 26.36 -9.38
N LEU A 111 -5.58 25.61 -8.99
CA LEU A 111 -4.69 24.95 -9.94
C LEU A 111 -5.45 23.77 -10.56
N VAL A 112 -5.23 23.60 -11.86
CA VAL A 112 -5.78 22.54 -12.71
C VAL A 112 -5.81 21.20 -11.97
N VAL A 113 -6.98 20.55 -11.94
CA VAL A 113 -7.13 19.16 -11.47
C VAL A 113 -6.01 18.31 -12.05
N ILE A 114 -5.10 17.84 -11.20
CA ILE A 114 -3.93 17.05 -11.61
C ILE A 114 -4.36 15.60 -11.82
N GLY A 115 -5.25 15.10 -10.97
CA GLY A 115 -5.70 13.71 -10.97
C GLY A 115 -4.68 12.82 -10.24
N PRO A 116 -5.07 12.16 -9.13
CA PRO A 116 -4.20 11.19 -8.47
C PRO A 116 -3.89 10.00 -9.38
N ASP A 117 -2.85 9.24 -9.04
CA ASP A 117 -2.54 7.95 -9.67
C ASP A 117 -2.55 6.81 -8.63
N GLU A 118 -2.26 5.58 -9.10
CA GLU A 118 -2.21 4.40 -8.22
C GLU A 118 -1.22 4.58 -7.07
N GLU A 119 -0.09 5.25 -7.30
CA GLU A 119 0.93 5.49 -6.29
C GLU A 119 0.46 6.50 -5.24
N SER A 120 -0.30 7.54 -5.64
CA SER A 120 -0.94 8.48 -4.72
C SER A 120 -1.84 7.76 -3.73
N TYR A 121 -2.78 6.94 -4.24
CA TYR A 121 -3.71 6.18 -3.39
C TYR A 121 -2.98 5.16 -2.53
N ARG A 122 -2.02 4.41 -3.10
CA ARG A 122 -1.22 3.42 -2.39
C ARG A 122 -0.45 4.04 -1.22
N GLY A 123 0.07 5.25 -1.40
CA GLY A 123 0.75 6.00 -0.35
C GLY A 123 -0.16 6.31 0.84
N VAL A 124 -1.40 6.74 0.59
CA VAL A 124 -2.40 6.98 1.65
C VAL A 124 -2.80 5.67 2.34
N VAL A 125 -3.07 4.61 1.59
CA VAL A 125 -3.34 3.26 2.14
C VAL A 125 -2.19 2.82 3.05
N LYS A 126 -0.95 2.99 2.61
CA LYS A 126 0.25 2.65 3.39
C LYS A 126 0.30 3.42 4.72
N ALA A 127 -0.01 4.72 4.72
CA ALA A 127 -0.08 5.53 5.93
C ALA A 127 -1.18 5.03 6.89
N TYR A 128 -2.38 4.75 6.38
CA TYR A 128 -3.46 4.17 7.16
C TYR A 128 -3.07 2.86 7.84
N ILE A 129 -2.47 1.93 7.09
CA ILE A 129 -2.08 0.62 7.62
C ILE A 129 -0.96 0.75 8.66
N ARG A 130 0.02 1.63 8.44
CA ARG A 130 1.12 1.86 9.40
C ARG A 130 0.69 2.55 10.69
N THR A 131 -0.44 3.25 10.69
CA THR A 131 -0.99 3.85 11.91
C THR A 131 -1.51 2.80 12.90
N GLN A 132 -1.78 1.57 12.44
CA GLN A 132 -2.23 0.43 13.27
C GLN A 132 -3.50 0.70 14.11
N LYS A 133 -4.34 1.66 13.71
CA LYS A 133 -5.64 1.93 14.33
C LYS A 133 -6.78 1.40 13.46
N ARG A 134 -7.79 0.84 14.11
CA ARG A 134 -8.96 0.26 13.44
C ARG A 134 -9.68 1.23 12.50
N ILE A 135 -9.82 2.50 12.91
CA ILE A 135 -10.48 3.53 12.11
C ILE A 135 -9.80 3.70 10.75
N TYR A 136 -8.46 3.72 10.72
CA TYR A 136 -7.71 3.87 9.47
C TYR A 136 -7.69 2.60 8.63
N LEU A 137 -7.78 1.42 9.24
CA LEU A 137 -8.01 0.18 8.49
C LEU A 137 -9.37 0.20 7.76
N GLU A 138 -10.41 0.69 8.42
CA GLU A 138 -11.74 0.86 7.80
C GLU A 138 -11.66 1.90 6.66
N LYS A 139 -10.97 3.04 6.86
CA LYS A 139 -10.71 4.02 5.79
C LYS A 139 -9.89 3.44 4.61
N ALA A 140 -8.94 2.54 4.89
CA ALA A 140 -8.16 1.90 3.83
C ALA A 140 -9.03 0.99 2.94
N LEU A 141 -10.01 0.29 3.54
CA LEU A 141 -10.98 -0.52 2.81
C LEU A 141 -11.92 0.35 1.97
N THR A 142 -12.42 1.45 2.50
CA THR A 142 -13.29 2.37 1.74
C THR A 142 -12.53 2.98 0.57
N LEU A 143 -11.28 3.41 0.78
CA LEU A 143 -10.44 3.98 -0.28
C LEU A 143 -10.16 2.96 -1.39
N LEU A 144 -9.94 1.69 -1.04
CA LEU A 144 -9.77 0.60 -2.01
C LEU A 144 -11.05 0.34 -2.83
N GLU A 145 -12.22 0.45 -2.20
CA GLU A 145 -13.51 0.35 -2.87
C GLU A 145 -13.78 1.55 -3.79
N GLU A 146 -13.42 2.76 -3.37
CA GLU A 146 -13.51 3.97 -4.20
C GLU A 146 -12.67 3.83 -5.48
N MET A 147 -11.42 3.40 -5.36
CA MET A 147 -10.55 3.07 -6.51
C MET A 147 -11.22 2.05 -7.46
N SER A 148 -11.90 1.04 -6.90
CA SER A 148 -12.54 -0.03 -7.67
C SER A 148 -13.91 0.36 -8.27
N SER A 149 -14.61 1.33 -7.69
CA SER A 149 -16.02 1.65 -8.01
C SER A 149 -16.17 2.82 -8.99
N SER A 150 -15.09 3.56 -9.26
CA SER A 150 -15.12 4.68 -10.22
C SER A 150 -15.20 4.26 -11.70
N SER A 151 -15.53 3.00 -12.00
CA SER A 151 -15.44 2.29 -13.31
C SER A 151 -16.04 2.98 -14.54
N ASN A 152 -16.75 4.09 -14.39
CA ASN A 152 -17.36 4.86 -15.47
C ASN A 152 -16.70 6.23 -15.72
N HIS A 153 -15.62 6.57 -15.00
CA HIS A 153 -14.87 7.79 -15.25
C HIS A 153 -13.61 7.49 -16.09
N PRO A 154 -13.26 8.32 -17.08
CA PRO A 154 -12.03 8.16 -17.89
C PRO A 154 -10.71 8.17 -17.07
N ASN A 155 -10.77 8.46 -15.77
CA ASN A 155 -9.64 8.46 -14.83
C ASN A 155 -9.80 7.38 -13.74
N THR A 156 -10.46 6.26 -14.01
CA THR A 156 -10.58 5.16 -13.04
C THR A 156 -9.20 4.57 -12.76
N ILE A 157 -8.82 4.49 -11.49
CA ILE A 157 -7.51 3.97 -11.07
C ILE A 157 -7.76 2.65 -10.36
N TYR A 158 -7.29 1.56 -10.97
CA TYR A 158 -7.44 0.23 -10.41
C TYR A 158 -6.32 -0.05 -9.39
N PRO A 159 -6.64 -0.62 -8.21
CA PRO A 159 -5.62 -1.04 -7.27
C PRO A 159 -4.74 -2.14 -7.86
N SER A 160 -3.41 -1.99 -7.75
CA SER A 160 -2.46 -3.03 -8.14
C SER A 160 -2.35 -4.14 -7.08
N THR A 161 -1.66 -5.23 -7.43
CA THR A 161 -1.25 -6.29 -6.48
C THR A 161 -0.56 -5.72 -5.23
N LEU A 162 0.26 -4.67 -5.37
CA LEU A 162 0.95 -4.03 -4.24
C LEU A 162 -0.02 -3.34 -3.28
N THR A 163 -1.04 -2.67 -3.82
CA THR A 163 -2.06 -1.98 -3.01
C THR A 163 -2.95 -2.97 -2.28
N TYR A 164 -3.38 -4.06 -2.94
CA TYR A 164 -4.09 -5.13 -2.25
C TYR A 164 -3.23 -5.78 -1.16
N ASN A 165 -1.97 -6.08 -1.45
CA ASN A 165 -1.04 -6.67 -0.48
C ASN A 165 -0.84 -5.81 0.78
N LEU A 166 -0.86 -4.48 0.67
CA LEU A 166 -0.83 -3.57 1.82
C LEU A 166 -2.08 -3.71 2.69
N VAL A 167 -3.27 -3.73 2.08
CA VAL A 167 -4.53 -3.90 2.81
C VAL A 167 -4.61 -5.29 3.46
N LEU A 168 -4.20 -6.33 2.75
CA LEU A 168 -4.11 -7.70 3.31
C LEU A 168 -3.15 -7.75 4.50
N TYR A 169 -1.99 -7.11 4.40
CA TYR A 169 -1.06 -6.98 5.53
C TYR A 169 -1.71 -6.25 6.71
N GLY A 170 -2.45 -5.17 6.45
CA GLY A 170 -3.19 -4.43 7.47
C GLY A 170 -4.23 -5.28 8.17
N LEU A 171 -5.07 -6.01 7.42
CA LEU A 171 -6.07 -6.94 7.95
C LEU A 171 -5.42 -8.04 8.80
N ALA A 172 -4.29 -8.58 8.34
CA ALA A 172 -3.56 -9.64 9.04
C ALA A 172 -2.89 -9.16 10.34
N ASN A 173 -2.54 -7.88 10.46
CA ASN A 173 -1.80 -7.35 11.62
C ASN A 173 -2.66 -6.45 12.53
N ALA A 174 -3.91 -6.19 12.16
CA ALA A 174 -4.85 -5.44 12.98
C ALA A 174 -5.05 -6.09 14.36
N GLN A 175 -5.08 -5.24 15.39
CA GLN A 175 -5.35 -5.66 16.77
C GLN A 175 -6.71 -5.13 17.26
N PRO A 176 -7.51 -5.97 17.93
CA PRO A 176 -7.28 -7.39 18.17
C PRO A 176 -7.43 -8.21 16.87
N SER A 177 -6.68 -9.31 16.77
CA SER A 177 -6.87 -10.28 15.68
C SER A 177 -8.31 -10.81 15.72
N SER A 178 -9.01 -10.74 14.59
CA SER A 178 -10.43 -11.09 14.52
C SER A 178 -10.75 -11.96 13.32
N LYS A 179 -11.72 -12.87 13.50
CA LYS A 179 -12.25 -13.71 12.40
C LYS A 179 -12.77 -12.84 11.26
N LYS A 180 -13.44 -11.72 11.58
CA LYS A 180 -13.95 -10.76 10.60
C LYS A 180 -12.85 -10.24 9.66
N ASN A 181 -11.68 -9.87 10.20
CA ASN A 181 -10.58 -9.38 9.37
C ASN A 181 -10.02 -10.49 8.46
N ALA A 182 -9.95 -11.72 8.93
CA ALA A 182 -9.53 -12.87 8.13
C ALA A 182 -10.53 -13.18 6.99
N GLU A 183 -11.83 -13.13 7.28
CA GLU A 183 -12.89 -13.30 6.27
C GLU A 183 -12.86 -12.18 5.21
N ILE A 184 -12.60 -10.93 5.61
CA ILE A 184 -12.43 -9.82 4.67
C ILE A 184 -11.18 -10.05 3.80
N ALA A 185 -10.06 -10.45 4.39
CA ALA A 185 -8.82 -10.72 3.66
C ALA A 185 -8.99 -11.84 2.63
N GLU A 186 -9.65 -12.94 3.01
CA GLU A 186 -9.98 -14.04 2.10
C GLU A 186 -10.90 -13.56 0.98
N ASN A 187 -11.94 -12.80 1.30
CA ASN A 187 -12.87 -12.27 0.29
C ASN A 187 -12.16 -11.37 -0.73
N LEU A 188 -11.26 -10.48 -0.28
CA LEU A 188 -10.45 -9.65 -1.16
C LEU A 188 -9.59 -10.51 -2.10
N LEU A 189 -8.88 -11.50 -1.58
CA LEU A 189 -8.09 -12.41 -2.42
C LEU A 189 -8.97 -13.13 -3.46
N GLN A 190 -10.07 -13.76 -3.04
CA GLN A 190 -10.92 -14.54 -3.95
C GLN A 190 -11.64 -13.68 -5.00
N LYS A 191 -12.26 -12.58 -4.57
CA LYS A 191 -13.18 -11.80 -5.43
C LYS A 191 -12.49 -10.67 -6.18
N LYS A 192 -11.38 -10.14 -5.67
CA LYS A 192 -10.72 -8.94 -6.20
C LYS A 192 -9.32 -9.17 -6.75
N MET A 193 -8.72 -10.32 -6.52
CA MET A 193 -7.42 -10.67 -7.11
C MET A 193 -7.51 -11.92 -7.99
N ILE A 194 -8.16 -12.98 -7.50
CA ILE A 194 -8.28 -14.24 -8.26
C ILE A 194 -9.34 -14.11 -9.35
N SER A 195 -10.55 -13.66 -9.01
CA SER A 195 -11.65 -13.55 -9.99
C SER A 195 -11.39 -12.51 -11.09
N SER A 196 -10.60 -11.47 -10.79
CA SER A 196 -10.22 -10.41 -11.72
C SER A 196 -8.83 -10.63 -12.34
N SER A 197 -8.19 -11.78 -12.11
CA SER A 197 -6.84 -12.09 -12.65
C SER A 197 -6.75 -12.12 -14.18
N GLN A 198 -7.89 -12.03 -14.89
CA GLN A 198 -7.93 -11.80 -16.33
C GLN A 198 -7.55 -10.36 -16.72
N GLU A 199 -7.54 -9.42 -15.77
CA GLU A 199 -7.06 -8.05 -15.93
C GLU A 199 -5.57 -7.99 -15.56
N GLU A 200 -4.72 -7.55 -16.49
CA GLU A 200 -3.24 -7.60 -16.36
C GLU A 200 -2.67 -6.87 -15.13
N ASN A 201 -3.44 -6.00 -14.49
CA ASN A 201 -2.96 -5.09 -13.43
C ASN A 201 -3.08 -5.65 -12.00
N CYS A 202 -3.79 -6.76 -11.79
CA CYS A 202 -4.02 -7.34 -10.47
C CYS A 202 -3.95 -8.88 -10.50
N VAL A 203 -2.74 -9.41 -10.29
CA VAL A 203 -2.50 -10.86 -10.18
C VAL A 203 -2.00 -11.16 -8.77
N PRO A 204 -2.59 -12.11 -8.03
CA PRO A 204 -2.10 -12.48 -6.71
C PRO A 204 -0.69 -13.05 -6.79
N ASP A 205 0.14 -12.75 -5.79
CA ASP A 205 1.49 -13.28 -5.64
C ASP A 205 1.61 -14.12 -4.37
N SER A 206 2.78 -14.71 -4.14
CA SER A 206 3.05 -15.52 -2.93
C SER A 206 2.76 -14.73 -1.64
N ASN A 207 3.05 -13.42 -1.64
CA ASN A 207 2.76 -12.56 -0.51
C ASN A 207 1.25 -12.36 -0.31
N SER A 208 0.43 -12.25 -1.36
CA SER A 208 -1.04 -12.16 -1.25
C SER A 208 -1.61 -13.35 -0.46
N PHE A 209 -1.26 -14.57 -0.85
CA PHE A 209 -1.70 -15.79 -0.15
C PHE A 209 -1.18 -15.85 1.29
N ARG A 210 0.11 -15.54 1.48
CA ARG A 210 0.75 -15.51 2.80
C ARG A 210 0.04 -14.56 3.77
N GLN A 211 -0.37 -13.37 3.34
CA GLN A 211 -1.06 -12.42 4.22
C GLN A 211 -2.42 -12.96 4.66
N VAL A 212 -3.19 -13.59 3.77
CA VAL A 212 -4.50 -14.18 4.13
C VAL A 212 -4.31 -15.36 5.09
N ILE A 213 -3.32 -16.21 4.85
CA ILE A 213 -2.94 -17.30 5.77
C ILE A 213 -2.51 -16.71 7.13
N SER A 214 -1.72 -15.63 7.14
CA SER A 214 -1.33 -14.93 8.37
C SER A 214 -2.55 -14.40 9.14
N ALA A 215 -3.54 -13.82 8.45
CA ALA A 215 -4.76 -13.33 9.05
C ALA A 215 -5.54 -14.46 9.74
N TRP A 216 -5.72 -15.61 9.06
CA TRP A 216 -6.38 -16.78 9.63
C TRP A 216 -5.61 -17.38 10.81
N THR A 217 -4.31 -17.63 10.67
CA THR A 217 -3.47 -18.21 11.73
C THR A 217 -3.47 -17.38 13.01
N LYS A 218 -3.49 -16.05 12.90
CA LYS A 218 -3.55 -15.15 14.06
C LYS A 218 -4.88 -15.21 14.82
N THR A 219 -5.97 -15.64 14.19
CA THR A 219 -7.24 -15.87 14.93
C THR A 219 -7.10 -16.97 15.98
N GLY A 220 -6.13 -17.89 15.82
CA GLY A 220 -5.86 -18.97 16.77
C GLY A 220 -7.03 -19.94 16.97
N SER A 221 -7.97 -19.99 16.03
CA SER A 221 -9.15 -20.85 16.12
C SER A 221 -8.93 -22.19 15.40
N ARG A 222 -9.64 -23.25 15.81
CA ARG A 222 -9.60 -24.53 15.07
C ARG A 222 -10.09 -24.41 13.63
N TYR A 223 -11.08 -23.54 13.41
CA TYR A 223 -11.60 -23.22 12.09
C TYR A 223 -10.53 -22.61 11.16
N ALA A 224 -9.56 -21.88 11.73
CA ALA A 224 -8.46 -21.33 10.95
C ALA A 224 -7.60 -22.42 10.28
N ILE A 225 -7.54 -23.64 10.82
CA ILE A 225 -6.75 -24.72 10.22
C ILE A 225 -7.35 -25.12 8.87
N GLU A 226 -8.66 -25.37 8.85
CA GLU A 226 -9.39 -25.69 7.62
C GLU A 226 -9.16 -24.60 6.57
N LYS A 227 -9.26 -23.33 6.98
CA LYS A 227 -9.01 -22.19 6.09
C LYS A 227 -7.58 -22.08 5.59
N THR A 228 -6.59 -22.31 6.44
CA THR A 228 -5.18 -22.28 5.99
C THR A 228 -4.86 -23.42 5.05
N ASP A 229 -5.45 -24.60 5.25
CA ASP A 229 -5.26 -25.75 4.36
C ASP A 229 -5.96 -25.55 3.01
N GLU A 230 -7.18 -24.98 3.01
CA GLU A 230 -7.90 -24.59 1.79
C GLU A 230 -7.05 -23.63 0.94
N ILE A 231 -6.56 -22.54 1.55
CA ILE A 231 -5.76 -21.52 0.85
C ILE A 231 -4.41 -22.07 0.41
N LEU A 232 -3.74 -22.89 1.23
CA LEU A 232 -2.48 -23.54 0.86
C LEU A 232 -2.67 -24.50 -0.32
N ASN A 233 -3.74 -25.28 -0.34
CA ASN A 233 -4.01 -26.17 -1.46
C ASN A 233 -4.40 -25.39 -2.72
N GLN A 234 -5.07 -24.25 -2.58
CA GLN A 234 -5.39 -23.37 -3.69
C GLN A 234 -4.13 -22.83 -4.39
N ILE A 235 -3.18 -22.25 -3.64
CA ILE A 235 -1.91 -21.77 -4.24
C ILE A 235 -1.12 -22.91 -4.90
N LEU A 236 -1.16 -24.12 -4.34
CA LEU A 236 -0.43 -25.27 -4.90
C LEU A 236 -1.06 -25.86 -6.17
N ASN A 237 -2.38 -25.91 -6.24
CA ASN A 237 -3.10 -26.58 -7.32
C ASN A 237 -3.47 -25.61 -8.45
N ASP A 238 -3.95 -24.41 -8.11
CA ASP A 238 -4.50 -23.46 -9.08
C ASP A 238 -3.42 -22.50 -9.60
N PHE A 239 -2.34 -22.30 -8.82
CA PHE A 239 -1.25 -21.36 -9.12
C PHE A 239 0.12 -22.04 -9.15
N PRO A 240 0.37 -22.97 -10.10
CA PRO A 240 1.60 -23.77 -10.12
C PRO A 240 2.89 -22.95 -10.28
N ASN A 241 2.78 -21.72 -10.80
CA ASN A 241 3.90 -20.79 -10.99
C ASN A 241 4.17 -19.89 -9.76
N ILE A 242 3.35 -20.00 -8.70
CA ILE A 242 3.52 -19.25 -7.46
C ILE A 242 3.94 -20.23 -6.37
N ASP A 243 5.16 -20.07 -5.88
CA ASP A 243 5.66 -20.86 -4.77
C ASP A 243 5.28 -20.21 -3.43
N PRO A 244 4.61 -20.93 -2.52
CA PRO A 244 4.48 -20.51 -1.13
C PRO A 244 5.88 -20.34 -0.53
N ASP A 245 6.07 -19.31 0.29
CA ASP A 245 7.33 -19.09 0.98
C ASP A 245 7.43 -19.86 2.30
N ALA A 246 8.64 -19.99 2.85
CA ALA A 246 8.87 -20.58 4.19
C ALA A 246 8.01 -19.92 5.28
N SER A 247 7.77 -18.60 5.18
CA SER A 247 6.92 -17.86 6.12
C SER A 247 5.47 -18.35 6.13
N THR A 248 4.94 -18.80 4.99
CA THR A 248 3.61 -19.39 4.87
C THR A 248 3.51 -20.68 5.66
N PHE A 249 4.46 -21.60 5.50
CA PHE A 249 4.51 -22.84 6.27
C PHE A 249 4.73 -22.59 7.76
N ASN A 250 5.63 -21.69 8.11
CA ASN A 250 5.91 -21.31 9.50
C ASN A 250 4.68 -20.77 10.22
N ALA A 251 3.84 -19.97 9.53
CA ALA A 251 2.59 -19.47 10.08
C ALA A 251 1.60 -20.62 10.39
N ILE A 252 1.44 -21.58 9.48
CA ILE A 252 0.54 -22.74 9.63
C ILE A 252 1.04 -23.69 10.72
N MET A 253 2.34 -23.96 10.77
CA MET A 253 2.96 -24.77 11.83
C MET A 253 2.75 -24.11 13.20
N THR A 254 2.98 -22.80 13.30
CA THR A 254 2.77 -22.04 14.55
C THR A 254 1.32 -22.13 15.03
N LEU A 255 0.34 -22.06 14.12
CA LEU A 255 -1.08 -22.25 14.46
C LEU A 255 -1.34 -23.66 15.02
N ASN A 256 -0.85 -24.70 14.35
CA ASN A 256 -1.04 -26.10 14.77
C ASN A 256 -0.41 -26.35 16.15
N LEU A 257 0.82 -25.87 16.37
CA LEU A 257 1.51 -25.97 17.67
C LEU A 257 0.75 -25.24 18.78
N ARG A 258 0.24 -24.02 18.53
CA ARG A 258 -0.59 -23.27 19.49
C ARG A 258 -1.87 -24.01 19.88
N LEU A 259 -2.39 -24.86 19.00
CA LEU A 259 -3.57 -25.68 19.21
C LEU A 259 -3.26 -27.10 19.73
N GLY A 260 -1.98 -27.41 20.00
CA GLY A 260 -1.52 -28.70 20.50
C GLY A 260 -1.50 -29.83 19.46
N ARG A 261 -1.61 -29.50 18.17
CA ARG A 261 -1.64 -30.45 17.04
C ARG A 261 -0.22 -30.67 16.51
N VAL A 262 0.60 -31.40 17.26
CA VAL A 262 2.03 -31.57 16.95
C VAL A 262 2.22 -32.41 15.69
N GLU A 263 1.44 -33.49 15.53
CA GLU A 263 1.53 -34.37 14.35
C GLU A 263 1.21 -33.62 13.06
N ASP A 264 0.21 -32.75 13.09
CA ASP A 264 -0.16 -31.93 11.93
C ASP A 264 0.92 -30.88 11.62
N ALA A 265 1.54 -30.27 12.62
CA ALA A 265 2.68 -29.37 12.42
C ALA A 265 3.85 -30.09 11.73
N ILE A 266 4.15 -31.34 12.14
CA ILE A 266 5.17 -32.17 11.49
C ILE A 266 4.78 -32.50 10.05
N SER A 267 3.51 -32.79 9.78
CA SER A 267 3.00 -33.03 8.43
C SER A 267 3.20 -31.81 7.52
N VAL A 268 2.91 -30.61 8.04
CA VAL A 268 3.16 -29.34 7.32
C VAL A 268 4.65 -29.12 7.06
N PHE A 269 5.52 -29.41 8.03
CA PHE A 269 6.97 -29.36 7.83
C PHE A 269 7.45 -30.32 6.74
N ASN A 270 7.00 -31.57 6.76
CA ASN A 270 7.36 -32.56 5.75
C ASN A 270 6.89 -32.14 4.35
N LYS A 271 5.72 -31.49 4.25
CA LYS A 271 5.22 -30.92 2.99
C LYS A 271 6.14 -29.81 2.48
N MET A 272 6.62 -28.93 3.36
CA MET A 272 7.58 -27.88 3.01
C MET A 272 8.91 -28.45 2.51
N VAL A 273 9.45 -29.48 3.18
CA VAL A 273 10.69 -30.17 2.78
C VAL A 273 10.54 -30.83 1.42
N ALA A 274 9.46 -31.60 1.20
CA ALA A 274 9.22 -32.26 -0.09
C ALA A 274 9.09 -31.26 -1.26
N MET A 275 8.53 -30.08 -1.00
CA MET A 275 8.47 -29.00 -2.00
C MET A 275 9.85 -28.40 -2.30
N HIS A 276 10.69 -28.22 -1.28
CA HIS A 276 12.05 -27.73 -1.47
C HIS A 276 12.90 -28.71 -2.29
N GLU A 277 12.78 -30.01 -2.00
CA GLU A 277 13.40 -31.08 -2.77
C GLU A 277 12.94 -31.13 -4.24
N SER A 278 11.75 -30.60 -4.53
CA SER A 278 11.21 -30.45 -5.89
C SER A 278 11.64 -29.16 -6.60
N GLU A 279 12.77 -28.56 -6.18
CA GLU A 279 13.37 -27.32 -6.72
C GLU A 279 12.55 -26.03 -6.53
N ARG A 280 11.55 -26.02 -5.64
CA ARG A 280 10.85 -24.78 -5.26
C ARG A 280 11.68 -24.00 -4.26
N ILE A 281 12.42 -22.99 -4.75
CA ILE A 281 13.45 -22.26 -3.98
C ILE A 281 12.84 -21.49 -2.78
N GLY A 282 11.56 -21.08 -2.88
CA GLY A 282 10.87 -20.29 -1.83
C GLY A 282 10.60 -21.05 -0.52
N THR A 283 10.72 -22.38 -0.51
CA THR A 283 10.35 -23.23 0.64
C THR A 283 11.54 -23.75 1.42
N GLN A 284 12.72 -23.10 1.34
CA GLN A 284 13.89 -23.53 2.10
C GLN A 284 13.63 -23.45 3.61
N PRO A 285 13.75 -24.57 4.37
CA PRO A 285 13.65 -24.56 5.83
C PRO A 285 14.85 -23.81 6.45
N ASP A 286 14.57 -22.99 7.47
CA ASP A 286 15.57 -22.27 8.27
C ASP A 286 16.08 -23.05 9.49
#